data_AF-A0AAW1LYK3-F1
#
_entry.id   AF-A0AAW1LYK3-F1
#
_cell.length_a   1.000
_cell.length_b   1.000
_cell.length_c   1.000
_cell.angle_alpha   90.00
_cell.angle_beta   90.00
_cell.angle_gamma   90.00
#
_symmetry.space_group_name_H-M   'P 1'
#
loop_
_entity.id
_entity.type
_entity.pdbx_description
1 polymer ?
#
loop_
_entity_poly.entity_id
_entity_poly.type
_entity_poly.pdbx_seq_one_letter_code
_entity_poly.pdbx_strand_id
1 'polypeptide(L)'
;MDSNLNRSVRLLEESVYSPGSRLFKKGLFKTQKTRSPYKDNISRSTLTPEELELLNETRTSYNNVSTVINTTLGRLTNVNITSTGSVIEANQPWGNAVDSLYVEFLEVMQTHANSQAALDIVRDLARCCTDTLSVINTLKSKVTLSQSVDESWLENEQNTWRLIFALYQDRLSVESSTNEDEQYNQYYGLSEKLCTVSLFKRDSLVRETQLVIDWLECNAAEKFEDNLHFSDSTVGWENTLHQLSSKETIVFGSSREIVTDLHPDAPVRQGKPLHDLDIEDDKRLCHRVFNGIRCGKLSDAQKLCVQCGHGWRAAMLDGWKLHHDPSKIPPSENVDSTPDDMVVENTDSRKLEGNENRDLWKRMAFKYCEQIWPNKYEKAAIAIYCGYLKNVLPVCNDWNDYLWAYLKVMIDIRVESEIRDCVQRKYCDLPDSYWDQRMSLNEIFATLTASNNKDMKSPSYLDNSSATLMKII
;
A
#
# COMPACT_ATOMS: atom_id res chain seq x y z
N MET A 1 32.67 15.95 50.21
CA MET A 1 32.29 14.51 50.32
C MET A 1 31.90 14.05 48.94
N ASP A 2 32.90 13.99 48.07
CA ASP A 2 32.83 13.65 46.64
C ASP A 2 33.89 12.58 46.38
N SER A 3 33.67 11.35 46.82
CA SER A 3 34.69 10.30 46.67
C SER A 3 34.15 8.87 46.70
N ASN A 4 32.92 8.62 46.26
CA ASN A 4 32.41 7.24 46.10
C ASN A 4 31.57 6.97 44.83
N LEU A 5 31.29 7.95 43.96
CA LEU A 5 30.67 7.69 42.64
C LEU A 5 31.71 7.48 41.51
N ASN A 6 32.86 8.14 41.60
CA ASN A 6 33.93 8.07 40.57
C ASN A 6 34.81 6.80 40.62
N ARG A 7 34.53 5.86 41.55
CA ARG A 7 35.22 4.56 41.61
C ARG A 7 34.43 3.42 40.96
N SER A 8 33.12 3.59 40.78
CA SER A 8 32.24 2.61 40.14
C SER A 8 32.20 2.76 38.61
N VAL A 9 32.47 3.97 38.10
CA VAL A 9 32.49 4.28 36.67
C VAL A 9 33.78 3.78 35.99
N ARG A 10 34.92 3.80 36.70
CA ARG A 10 36.22 3.35 36.18
C ARG A 10 36.39 1.83 36.00
N LEU A 11 35.50 1.01 36.55
CA LEU A 11 35.54 -0.46 36.37
C LEU A 11 34.67 -0.97 35.21
N LEU A 12 33.86 -0.11 34.59
CA LEU A 12 33.05 -0.46 33.41
C LEU A 12 33.73 -0.05 32.09
N GLU A 13 34.53 1.02 32.11
CA GLU A 13 35.25 1.52 30.93
C GLU A 13 36.46 0.65 30.52
N GLU A 14 36.95 -0.24 31.39
CA GLU A 14 38.09 -1.13 31.08
C GLU A 14 37.71 -2.49 30.45
N SER A 15 36.42 -2.72 30.13
CA SER A 15 35.96 -4.03 29.62
C SER A 15 35.65 -4.11 28.12
N VAL A 16 35.80 -3.02 27.36
CA VAL A 16 35.45 -3.02 25.92
C VAL A 16 36.51 -2.32 25.05
N TYR A 17 37.72 -2.87 25.02
CA TYR A 17 38.55 -2.86 23.81
C TYR A 17 39.11 -4.27 23.57
N SER A 18 38.81 -4.82 22.38
CA SER A 18 39.19 -6.16 21.91
C SER A 18 40.64 -6.17 21.37
N PRO A 19 41.34 -7.33 21.32
CA PRO A 19 41.22 -8.18 20.13
C PRO A 19 41.39 -9.70 20.35
N GLY A 20 40.63 -10.50 19.58
CA GLY A 20 41.17 -11.70 18.93
C GLY A 20 40.81 -13.10 19.49
N SER A 21 40.49 -14.01 18.55
CA SER A 21 40.56 -15.48 18.64
C SER A 21 39.35 -16.29 19.15
N ARG A 22 38.40 -16.54 18.23
CA ARG A 22 37.93 -17.87 17.75
C ARG A 22 37.63 -19.00 18.77
N LEU A 23 36.33 -19.36 18.86
CA LEU A 23 35.67 -20.66 18.52
C LEU A 23 34.71 -21.31 19.57
N PHE A 24 33.52 -21.66 19.04
CA PHE A 24 32.50 -22.66 19.44
C PHE A 24 31.44 -22.41 20.56
N LYS A 25 30.19 -22.26 20.07
CA LYS A 25 28.86 -22.82 20.47
C LYS A 25 28.52 -23.04 21.97
N LYS A 26 27.52 -22.29 22.48
CA LYS A 26 26.17 -22.73 22.97
C LYS A 26 25.53 -21.68 23.93
N GLY A 27 24.19 -21.59 23.91
CA GLY A 27 23.32 -20.89 24.89
C GLY A 27 22.44 -19.82 24.23
N LEU A 28 21.16 -20.05 23.93
CA LEU A 28 19.97 -20.04 24.80
C LEU A 28 19.87 -18.82 25.76
N PHE A 29 18.84 -18.00 25.49
CA PHE A 29 18.08 -17.10 26.37
C PHE A 29 18.82 -16.19 27.37
N LYS A 30 18.70 -14.88 27.15
CA LYS A 30 18.26 -13.92 28.18
C LYS A 30 17.79 -12.60 27.55
N THR A 31 16.49 -12.36 27.68
CA THR A 31 15.86 -11.09 28.11
C THR A 31 16.54 -9.80 27.67
N GLN A 32 16.08 -9.23 26.56
CA GLN A 32 16.23 -7.81 26.28
C GLN A 32 15.02 -7.05 26.83
N LYS A 33 15.33 -6.01 27.62
CA LYS A 33 14.40 -4.97 28.06
C LYS A 33 13.74 -4.35 26.83
N THR A 34 12.42 -4.31 26.85
CA THR A 34 11.57 -3.72 25.83
C THR A 34 11.83 -2.21 25.73
N ARG A 35 12.34 -1.80 24.57
CA ARG A 35 12.33 -0.42 24.10
C ARG A 35 10.91 -0.14 23.59
N SER A 36 10.26 0.91 24.08
CA SER A 36 8.95 1.37 23.60
C SER A 36 9.06 1.74 22.11
N PRO A 37 8.23 1.20 21.20
CA PRO A 37 8.18 1.62 19.82
C PRO A 37 7.12 2.72 19.68
N TYR A 38 7.42 3.92 20.16
CA TYR A 38 6.79 5.12 19.63
C TYR A 38 7.74 5.69 18.57
N LYS A 39 7.16 5.94 17.39
CA LYS A 39 7.69 6.58 16.17
C LYS A 39 7.58 5.62 14.97
N ASP A 40 7.02 6.19 13.91
CA ASP A 40 6.79 5.63 12.57
C ASP A 40 5.46 4.90 12.30
N ASN A 41 4.36 5.55 12.69
CA ASN A 41 3.09 5.43 11.96
C ASN A 41 2.82 6.75 11.23
N ILE A 42 3.58 7.02 10.16
CA ILE A 42 3.17 7.99 9.15
C ILE A 42 2.62 7.20 7.97
N SER A 43 1.40 7.55 7.59
CA SER A 43 0.56 6.92 6.58
C SER A 43 1.31 6.65 5.27
N ARG A 44 1.18 5.44 4.72
CA ARG A 44 1.76 5.04 3.41
C ARG A 44 1.22 5.84 2.23
N SER A 45 0.09 6.53 2.43
CA SER A 45 -0.51 7.43 1.45
C SER A 45 0.07 8.85 1.45
N THR A 46 1.10 9.17 2.25
CA THR A 46 1.68 10.54 2.30
C THR A 46 3.21 10.60 2.31
N LEU A 47 3.91 9.47 2.25
CA LEU A 47 5.38 9.41 2.32
C LEU A 47 6.02 9.22 0.94
N THR A 48 7.23 9.77 0.80
CA THR A 48 8.07 9.69 -0.39
C THR A 48 8.78 8.33 -0.51
N PRO A 49 9.30 7.96 -1.70
CA PRO A 49 9.95 6.66 -1.93
C PRO A 49 11.20 6.39 -1.08
N GLU A 50 11.94 7.43 -0.68
CA GLU A 50 13.13 7.33 0.18
C GLU A 50 12.76 6.94 1.63
N GLU A 51 11.61 7.39 2.12
CA GLU A 51 11.07 7.03 3.45
C GLU A 51 10.58 5.57 3.50
N LEU A 52 10.21 5.00 2.35
CA LEU A 52 9.89 3.58 2.18
C LEU A 52 11.13 2.67 2.16
N GLU A 53 12.29 3.19 1.75
CA GLU A 53 13.54 2.43 1.65
C GLU A 53 14.19 2.24 3.03
N LEU A 54 14.12 3.25 3.90
CA LEU A 54 14.54 3.18 5.31
C LEU A 54 13.66 2.24 6.17
N LEU A 55 12.36 2.13 5.87
CA LEU A 55 11.46 1.12 6.45
C LEU A 55 11.72 -0.29 5.90
N ASN A 56 12.35 -0.41 4.72
CA ASN A 56 12.77 -1.69 4.17
C ASN A 56 14.13 -2.16 4.71
N GLU A 57 14.99 -1.27 5.22
CA GLU A 57 16.27 -1.67 5.84
C GLU A 57 16.06 -2.38 7.20
N THR A 58 15.02 -2.01 7.95
CA THR A 58 14.55 -2.80 9.13
C THR A 58 13.85 -4.10 8.74
N ARG A 59 13.60 -4.31 7.45
CA ARG A 59 12.99 -5.51 6.84
C ARG A 59 14.02 -6.58 6.46
N THR A 60 15.29 -6.41 6.85
CA THR A 60 16.34 -7.43 6.64
C THR A 60 16.24 -8.67 7.55
N SER A 61 15.11 -8.91 8.20
CA SER A 61 14.80 -10.21 8.86
C SER A 61 14.05 -11.22 7.97
N TYR A 62 13.72 -10.88 6.73
CA TYR A 62 13.08 -11.81 5.78
C TYR A 62 14.04 -12.84 5.14
N ASN A 63 15.32 -12.88 5.55
CA ASN A 63 16.23 -13.97 5.16
C ASN A 63 16.03 -15.28 5.95
N ASN A 64 14.95 -15.38 6.75
CA ASN A 64 14.58 -16.63 7.42
C ASN A 64 13.52 -17.47 6.67
N VAL A 65 13.00 -16.98 5.54
CA VAL A 65 12.01 -17.70 4.71
C VAL A 65 12.56 -19.06 4.27
N SER A 66 13.82 -19.15 3.85
CA SER A 66 14.46 -20.43 3.49
C SER A 66 14.60 -21.39 4.67
N THR A 67 14.83 -20.89 5.89
CA THR A 67 15.03 -21.72 7.08
C THR A 67 13.70 -22.27 7.61
N VAL A 68 12.63 -21.46 7.57
CA VAL A 68 11.28 -21.88 7.96
C VAL A 68 10.70 -22.83 6.92
N ILE A 69 10.80 -22.52 5.62
CA ILE A 69 10.41 -23.44 4.54
C ILE A 69 11.10 -24.79 4.72
N ASN A 70 12.40 -24.83 5.03
CA ASN A 70 13.11 -26.09 5.28
C ASN A 70 12.66 -26.81 6.56
N THR A 71 12.16 -26.08 7.55
CA THR A 71 11.65 -26.65 8.81
C THR A 71 10.25 -27.24 8.64
N THR A 72 9.35 -26.53 7.96
CA THR A 72 7.99 -27.00 7.64
C THR A 72 8.04 -28.11 6.58
N LEU A 73 8.88 -27.96 5.54
CA LEU A 73 9.19 -29.03 4.58
C LEU A 73 9.87 -30.21 5.26
N GLY A 74 10.73 -29.98 6.27
CA GLY A 74 11.35 -31.03 7.08
C GLY A 74 10.35 -31.78 7.96
N ARG A 75 9.33 -31.10 8.49
CA ARG A 75 8.21 -31.72 9.22
C ARG A 75 7.30 -32.52 8.29
N LEU A 76 7.04 -32.03 7.08
CA LEU A 76 6.26 -32.73 6.04
C LEU A 76 7.01 -33.91 5.41
N THR A 77 8.34 -33.84 5.29
CA THR A 77 9.19 -34.90 4.71
C THR A 77 9.67 -35.95 5.72
N ASN A 78 9.46 -35.73 7.02
CA ASN A 78 9.72 -36.74 8.06
C ASN A 78 8.70 -37.88 8.11
N VAL A 79 7.68 -37.86 7.24
CA VAL A 79 6.92 -39.07 6.88
C VAL A 79 7.66 -39.78 5.74
N ASN A 80 8.66 -40.59 6.12
CA ASN A 80 9.37 -41.58 5.30
C ASN A 80 9.98 -41.07 3.96
N ILE A 81 11.32 -41.01 3.92
CA ILE A 81 12.18 -40.62 2.79
C ILE A 81 12.08 -41.59 1.56
N THR A 82 11.15 -42.54 1.58
CA THR A 82 10.80 -43.39 0.42
C THR A 82 9.55 -42.92 -0.34
N SER A 83 8.86 -41.88 0.14
CA SER A 83 7.50 -41.50 -0.32
C SER A 83 7.39 -40.14 -1.04
N THR A 84 8.50 -39.46 -1.33
CA THR A 84 8.47 -38.18 -2.09
C THR A 84 7.90 -38.32 -3.49
N GLY A 85 7.99 -39.51 -4.11
CA GLY A 85 7.28 -39.82 -5.35
C GLY A 85 5.78 -40.03 -5.17
N SER A 86 5.36 -40.67 -4.07
CA SER A 86 3.95 -41.04 -3.83
C SER A 86 3.10 -39.92 -3.25
N VAL A 87 3.68 -38.93 -2.56
CA VAL A 87 2.94 -37.73 -2.09
C VAL A 87 2.61 -36.79 -3.25
N ILE A 88 3.46 -36.70 -4.27
CA ILE A 88 3.20 -35.92 -5.49
C ILE A 88 2.16 -36.63 -6.37
N GLU A 89 2.07 -37.96 -6.29
CA GLU A 89 1.05 -38.79 -6.96
C GLU A 89 -0.29 -38.89 -6.20
N ALA A 90 -0.37 -38.39 -4.97
CA ALA A 90 -1.62 -38.36 -4.23
C ALA A 90 -2.56 -37.33 -4.87
N ASN A 91 -3.86 -37.66 -4.97
CA ASN A 91 -4.84 -36.83 -5.68
C ASN A 91 -4.99 -35.39 -5.13
N GLN A 92 -4.46 -35.08 -3.93
CA GLN A 92 -4.46 -33.74 -3.29
C GLN A 92 -3.30 -33.58 -2.26
N PRO A 93 -2.05 -33.28 -2.66
CA PRO A 93 -0.91 -33.11 -1.73
C PRO A 93 -1.07 -31.94 -0.75
N TRP A 94 -1.92 -30.97 -1.05
CA TRP A 94 -2.22 -29.81 -0.19
C TRP A 94 -3.12 -30.14 1.01
N GLY A 95 -3.89 -31.24 0.98
CA GLY A 95 -4.76 -31.63 2.10
C GLY A 95 -3.99 -31.79 3.41
N ASN A 96 -2.80 -32.38 3.35
CA ASN A 96 -1.91 -32.54 4.51
C ASN A 96 -1.40 -31.20 5.07
N ALA A 97 -1.25 -30.18 4.22
CA ALA A 97 -0.84 -28.85 4.66
C ALA A 97 -1.98 -28.15 5.43
N VAL A 98 -3.22 -28.30 4.96
CA VAL A 98 -4.41 -27.79 5.65
C VAL A 98 -4.66 -28.55 6.96
N ASP A 99 -4.48 -29.87 6.98
CA ASP A 99 -4.63 -30.67 8.21
C ASP A 99 -3.60 -30.27 9.27
N SER A 100 -2.39 -29.90 8.84
CA SER A 100 -1.33 -29.40 9.73
C SER A 100 -1.66 -28.03 10.33
N LEU A 101 -2.44 -27.18 9.63
CA LEU A 101 -2.84 -25.86 10.10
C LEU A 101 -3.62 -25.92 11.42
N TYR A 102 -4.49 -26.93 11.59
CA TYR A 102 -5.22 -27.13 12.85
C TYR A 102 -4.28 -27.38 14.03
N VAL A 103 -3.21 -28.13 13.81
CA VAL A 103 -2.20 -28.42 14.85
C VAL A 103 -1.42 -27.16 15.16
N GLU A 104 -1.00 -26.41 14.15
CA GLU A 104 -0.27 -25.15 14.33
C GLU A 104 -1.11 -24.10 15.09
N PHE A 105 -2.40 -23.96 14.76
CA PHE A 105 -3.33 -23.09 15.49
C PHE A 105 -3.45 -23.50 16.96
N LEU A 106 -3.56 -24.80 17.23
CA LEU A 106 -3.60 -25.32 18.59
C LEU A 106 -2.29 -25.04 19.34
N GLU A 107 -1.14 -25.20 18.70
CA GLU A 107 0.18 -24.90 19.28
C GLU A 107 0.31 -23.41 19.64
N VAL A 108 -0.14 -22.50 18.77
CA VAL A 108 -0.17 -21.05 19.03
C VAL A 108 -1.03 -20.73 20.25
N MET A 109 -2.25 -21.28 20.30
CA MET A 109 -3.18 -21.09 21.43
C MET A 109 -2.60 -21.61 22.75
N GLN A 110 -1.93 -22.77 22.73
CA GLN A 110 -1.31 -23.36 23.93
C GLN A 110 -0.08 -22.59 24.40
N THR A 111 0.74 -22.09 23.47
CA THR A 111 1.96 -21.33 23.77
C THR A 111 1.63 -20.03 24.49
N HIS A 112 0.53 -19.38 24.09
CA HIS A 112 0.07 -18.12 24.65
C HIS A 112 -0.99 -18.26 25.76
N ALA A 113 -1.31 -19.48 26.22
CA ALA A 113 -2.36 -19.73 27.21
C ALA A 113 -2.21 -18.98 28.54
N ASN A 114 -0.99 -18.52 28.87
CA ASN A 114 -0.68 -17.76 30.09
C ASN A 114 -0.29 -16.29 29.81
N SER A 115 -0.35 -15.84 28.54
CA SER A 115 0.05 -14.49 28.13
C SER A 115 -1.18 -13.58 27.98
N GLN A 116 -1.08 -12.34 28.43
CA GLN A 116 -2.07 -11.28 28.16
C GLN A 116 -1.90 -10.67 26.75
N ALA A 117 -0.97 -11.18 25.95
CA ALA A 117 -0.65 -10.64 24.63
C ALA A 117 -1.56 -11.20 23.53
N ALA A 118 -2.86 -10.87 23.59
CA ALA A 118 -3.85 -11.30 22.59
C ALA A 118 -3.46 -10.92 21.14
N LEU A 119 -2.75 -9.79 20.95
CA LEU A 119 -2.26 -9.38 19.63
C LEU A 119 -1.16 -10.30 19.08
N ASP A 120 -0.33 -10.91 19.94
CA ASP A 120 0.69 -11.85 19.49
C ASP A 120 0.05 -13.15 18.97
N ILE A 121 -1.04 -13.60 19.61
CA ILE A 121 -1.85 -14.73 19.13
C ILE A 121 -2.38 -14.45 17.72
N VAL A 122 -3.03 -13.30 17.52
CA VAL A 122 -3.59 -12.92 16.21
C VAL A 122 -2.49 -12.85 15.14
N ARG A 123 -1.32 -12.28 15.47
CA ARG A 123 -0.17 -12.22 14.57
C ARG A 123 0.32 -13.61 14.18
N ASP A 124 0.44 -14.51 15.15
CA ASP A 124 0.92 -15.86 14.93
C ASP A 124 -0.10 -16.70 14.12
N LEU A 125 -1.40 -16.53 14.33
CA LEU A 125 -2.45 -17.15 13.51
C LEU A 125 -2.37 -16.68 12.04
N ALA A 126 -2.24 -15.36 11.81
CA ALA A 126 -2.04 -14.81 10.47
C ALA A 126 -0.78 -15.39 9.80
N ARG A 127 0.29 -15.60 10.58
CA ARG A 127 1.54 -16.19 10.10
C ARG A 127 1.36 -17.65 9.70
N CYS A 128 0.69 -18.46 10.51
CA CYS A 128 0.38 -19.85 10.17
C CYS A 128 -0.35 -19.95 8.82
N CYS A 129 -1.40 -19.13 8.60
CA CYS A 129 -2.09 -19.09 7.31
C CYS A 129 -1.15 -18.68 6.16
N THR A 130 -0.26 -17.71 6.40
CA THR A 130 0.73 -17.25 5.40
C THR A 130 1.68 -18.36 5.00
N ASP A 131 2.22 -19.08 5.99
CA ASP A 131 3.18 -20.16 5.77
C ASP A 131 2.50 -21.33 5.03
N THR A 132 1.26 -21.68 5.39
CA THR A 132 0.47 -22.69 4.68
C THR A 132 0.18 -22.29 3.22
N LEU A 133 -0.26 -21.05 2.96
CA LEU A 133 -0.50 -20.55 1.60
C LEU A 133 0.77 -20.61 0.73
N SER A 134 1.92 -20.24 1.29
CA SER A 134 3.21 -20.31 0.60
C SER A 134 3.58 -21.75 0.22
N VAL A 135 3.37 -22.70 1.12
CA VAL A 135 3.57 -24.14 0.84
C VAL A 135 2.63 -24.59 -0.28
N ILE A 136 1.35 -24.23 -0.22
CA ILE A 136 0.39 -24.66 -1.23
C ILE A 136 0.70 -24.05 -2.59
N ASN A 137 1.03 -22.76 -2.67
CA ASN A 137 1.43 -22.12 -3.92
C ASN A 137 2.72 -22.76 -4.50
N THR A 138 3.65 -23.15 -3.64
CA THR A 138 4.86 -23.89 -4.04
C THR A 138 4.53 -25.28 -4.57
N LEU A 139 3.54 -25.97 -4.02
CA LEU A 139 3.09 -27.27 -4.52
C LEU A 139 2.33 -27.12 -5.85
N LYS A 140 1.44 -26.13 -5.95
CA LYS A 140 0.67 -25.79 -7.16
C LYS A 140 1.59 -25.46 -8.34
N SER A 141 2.66 -24.69 -8.13
CA SER A 141 3.62 -24.38 -9.20
C SER A 141 4.44 -25.59 -9.68
N LYS A 142 4.54 -26.65 -8.87
CA LYS A 142 5.30 -27.86 -9.19
C LYS A 142 4.43 -28.98 -9.78
N VAL A 143 3.11 -28.94 -9.58
CA VAL A 143 2.19 -29.97 -10.06
C VAL A 143 1.45 -29.44 -11.30
N THR A 144 1.63 -30.11 -12.44
CA THR A 144 0.97 -29.79 -13.72
C THR A 144 -0.49 -30.25 -13.79
N LEU A 145 -1.22 -30.26 -12.67
CA LEU A 145 -2.61 -30.74 -12.62
C LEU A 145 -3.62 -29.63 -12.97
N SER A 146 -4.58 -30.01 -13.82
CA SER A 146 -5.66 -29.19 -14.37
C SER A 146 -6.79 -28.84 -13.39
N GLN A 147 -6.66 -29.20 -12.10
CA GLN A 147 -7.63 -28.87 -11.05
C GLN A 147 -6.99 -27.95 -10.02
N SER A 148 -7.01 -26.64 -10.31
CA SER A 148 -6.75 -25.62 -9.30
C SER A 148 -7.89 -25.65 -8.28
N VAL A 149 -7.66 -26.24 -7.12
CA VAL A 149 -8.59 -26.07 -5.98
C VAL A 149 -8.53 -24.61 -5.55
N ASP A 150 -9.70 -23.96 -5.56
CA ASP A 150 -9.90 -22.60 -5.08
C ASP A 150 -9.75 -22.58 -3.55
N GLU A 151 -8.67 -21.97 -3.09
CA GLU A 151 -8.34 -21.83 -1.67
C GLU A 151 -8.59 -20.40 -1.17
N SER A 152 -9.50 -19.68 -1.83
CA SER A 152 -9.91 -18.34 -1.43
C SER A 152 -10.28 -18.24 0.05
N TRP A 153 -10.79 -19.32 0.68
CA TRP A 153 -11.10 -19.33 2.11
C TRP A 153 -9.87 -19.08 3.00
N LEU A 154 -8.70 -19.66 2.66
CA LEU A 154 -7.48 -19.53 3.47
C LEU A 154 -6.84 -18.15 3.28
N GLU A 155 -6.89 -17.62 2.06
CA GLU A 155 -6.55 -16.21 1.80
C GLU A 155 -7.43 -15.26 2.62
N ASN A 156 -8.75 -15.51 2.65
CA ASN A 156 -9.69 -14.69 3.42
C ASN A 156 -9.43 -14.78 4.93
N GLU A 157 -9.13 -15.97 5.44
CA GLU A 157 -8.77 -16.18 6.85
C GLU A 157 -7.51 -15.39 7.21
N GLN A 158 -6.43 -15.55 6.44
CA GLN A 158 -5.19 -14.79 6.60
C GLN A 158 -5.43 -13.28 6.59
N ASN A 159 -6.18 -12.80 5.60
CA ASN A 159 -6.47 -11.37 5.43
C ASN A 159 -7.32 -10.84 6.58
N THR A 160 -8.24 -11.63 7.12
CA THR A 160 -9.06 -11.27 8.28
C THR A 160 -8.21 -11.12 9.53
N TRP A 161 -7.30 -12.05 9.82
CA TRP A 161 -6.40 -11.94 10.96
C TRP A 161 -5.47 -10.72 10.86
N ARG A 162 -4.94 -10.44 9.66
CA ARG A 162 -4.13 -9.23 9.40
C ARG A 162 -4.92 -7.95 9.66
N LEU A 163 -6.18 -7.89 9.25
CA LEU A 163 -7.05 -6.73 9.48
C LEU A 163 -7.35 -6.53 10.97
N ILE A 164 -7.74 -7.61 11.68
CA ILE A 164 -8.00 -7.56 13.12
C ILE A 164 -6.75 -7.07 13.85
N PHE A 165 -5.57 -7.60 13.51
CA PHE A 165 -4.32 -7.15 14.10
C PHE A 165 -4.09 -5.66 13.88
N ALA A 166 -4.23 -5.16 12.64
CA ALA A 166 -4.00 -3.75 12.31
C ALA A 166 -4.93 -2.80 13.09
N LEU A 167 -6.24 -3.10 13.12
CA LEU A 167 -7.23 -2.25 13.80
C LEU A 167 -7.06 -2.26 15.32
N TYR A 168 -6.91 -3.44 15.93
CA TYR A 168 -6.77 -3.53 17.39
C TYR A 168 -5.41 -3.02 17.88
N GLN A 169 -4.36 -3.14 17.06
CA GLN A 169 -3.09 -2.49 17.36
C GLN A 169 -3.25 -0.97 17.44
N ASP A 170 -3.92 -0.32 16.47
CA ASP A 170 -4.16 1.13 16.52
C ASP A 170 -4.99 1.54 17.75
N ARG A 171 -6.12 0.85 17.99
CA ARG A 171 -7.02 1.12 19.12
C ARG A 171 -6.30 1.05 20.46
N LEU A 172 -5.50 -0.01 20.69
CA LEU A 172 -4.74 -0.18 21.93
C LEU A 172 -3.57 0.82 22.05
N SER A 173 -2.92 1.16 20.92
CA SER A 173 -1.88 2.18 20.91
C SER A 173 -2.43 3.55 21.33
N VAL A 174 -3.60 3.94 20.84
CA VAL A 174 -4.25 5.21 21.19
C VAL A 174 -4.65 5.25 22.66
N GLU A 175 -5.22 4.17 23.19
CA GLU A 175 -5.54 4.06 24.62
C GLU A 175 -4.30 4.23 25.50
N SER A 176 -3.15 3.73 25.05
CA SER A 176 -1.90 3.86 25.80
C SER A 176 -1.35 5.30 25.85
N SER A 177 -1.46 6.07 24.76
CA SER A 177 -0.97 7.47 24.69
C SER A 177 -1.92 8.49 25.30
N THR A 178 -3.23 8.20 25.35
CA THR A 178 -4.23 9.13 25.93
C THR A 178 -4.05 9.30 27.46
N ASN A 179 -3.21 8.47 28.11
CA ASN A 179 -2.92 8.58 29.54
C ASN A 179 -1.87 9.65 29.89
N GLU A 180 -1.20 10.23 28.89
CA GLU A 180 -0.31 11.38 29.04
C GLU A 180 -1.07 12.61 28.49
N ASP A 181 -1.04 13.75 29.18
CA ASP A 181 -1.87 14.97 29.01
C ASP A 181 -1.81 15.69 27.63
N GLU A 182 -1.57 14.98 26.52
CA GLU A 182 -1.54 15.51 25.16
C GLU A 182 -2.95 15.68 24.59
N GLN A 183 -3.58 16.80 24.91
CA GLN A 183 -4.77 17.23 24.18
C GLN A 183 -4.37 17.61 22.74
N TYR A 184 -4.73 16.77 21.76
CA TYR A 184 -4.52 17.07 20.34
C TYR A 184 -5.34 18.29 19.91
N ASN A 185 -4.71 19.46 19.98
CA ASN A 185 -5.32 20.70 19.51
C ASN A 185 -5.47 20.68 17.99
N GLN A 186 -6.57 21.27 17.52
CA GLN A 186 -6.81 21.46 16.10
C GLN A 186 -5.73 22.37 15.52
N TYR A 187 -5.10 21.92 14.44
CA TYR A 187 -4.10 22.72 13.72
C TYR A 187 -4.78 23.87 12.99
N TYR A 188 -4.22 25.07 13.11
CA TYR A 188 -4.56 26.23 12.29
C TYR A 188 -3.25 26.84 11.80
N GLY A 189 -3.03 26.88 10.49
CA GLY A 189 -1.77 27.38 9.94
C GLY A 189 -1.70 27.37 8.42
N LEU A 190 -0.50 27.25 7.86
CA LEU A 190 -0.23 27.39 6.41
C LEU A 190 0.12 26.06 5.72
N SER A 191 0.38 25.00 6.50
CA SER A 191 0.84 23.71 5.98
C SER A 191 -0.31 22.70 5.90
N GLU A 192 -0.63 22.25 4.69
CA GLU A 192 -1.66 21.25 4.45
C GLU A 192 -1.24 19.86 4.93
N LYS A 193 0.07 19.58 4.86
CA LYS A 193 0.67 18.35 5.40
C LYS A 193 0.49 18.29 6.92
N LEU A 194 0.79 19.36 7.64
CA LEU A 194 0.64 19.40 9.11
C LEU A 194 -0.84 19.36 9.53
N CYS A 195 -1.71 20.04 8.78
CA CYS A 195 -3.16 19.95 8.98
C CYS A 195 -3.65 18.50 8.89
N THR A 196 -3.26 17.79 7.84
CA THR A 196 -3.62 16.38 7.66
C THR A 196 -3.02 15.49 8.75
N VAL A 197 -1.76 15.69 9.15
CA VAL A 197 -1.15 14.94 10.26
C VAL A 197 -1.91 15.15 11.57
N SER A 198 -2.29 16.39 11.88
CA SER A 198 -3.11 16.72 13.06
C SER A 198 -4.48 16.04 13.00
N LEU A 199 -5.13 16.03 11.82
CA LEU A 199 -6.39 15.32 11.60
C LEU A 199 -6.24 13.83 11.91
N PHE A 200 -5.22 13.17 11.37
CA PHE A 200 -4.98 11.76 11.61
C PHE A 200 -4.67 11.48 13.09
N LYS A 201 -4.03 12.37 13.84
CA LYS A 201 -3.85 12.18 15.30
C LYS A 201 -5.16 12.29 16.07
N ARG A 202 -6.07 13.18 15.64
CA ARG A 202 -7.32 13.49 16.36
C ARG A 202 -8.49 12.56 16.00
N ASP A 203 -8.64 12.22 14.74
CA ASP A 203 -9.81 11.52 14.20
C ASP A 203 -9.52 10.03 14.03
N SER A 204 -10.03 9.21 14.97
CA SER A 204 -9.84 7.75 14.93
C SER A 204 -10.51 7.10 13.72
N LEU A 205 -11.66 7.61 13.27
CA LEU A 205 -12.37 7.07 12.12
C LEU A 205 -11.54 7.22 10.84
N VAL A 206 -10.88 8.36 10.66
CA VAL A 206 -9.97 8.60 9.53
C VAL A 206 -8.78 7.65 9.57
N ARG A 207 -8.15 7.46 10.73
CA ARG A 207 -7.05 6.49 10.88
C ARG A 207 -7.47 5.06 10.58
N GLU A 208 -8.54 4.59 11.22
CA GLU A 208 -9.03 3.22 11.04
C GLU A 208 -9.42 2.96 9.58
N THR A 209 -10.09 3.92 8.94
CA THR A 209 -10.41 3.83 7.51
C THR A 209 -9.15 3.74 6.65
N GLN A 210 -8.10 4.51 6.95
CA GLN A 210 -6.84 4.44 6.22
C GLN A 210 -6.16 3.08 6.39
N LEU A 211 -6.22 2.48 7.59
CA LEU A 211 -5.70 1.13 7.83
C LEU A 211 -6.44 0.08 6.98
N VAL A 212 -7.76 0.20 6.84
CA VAL A 212 -8.55 -0.66 5.95
C VAL A 212 -8.12 -0.49 4.49
N ILE A 213 -7.88 0.74 4.03
CA ILE A 213 -7.37 1.02 2.68
C ILE A 213 -5.99 0.37 2.47
N ASP A 214 -5.06 0.59 3.40
CA ASP A 214 -3.71 0.03 3.32
C ASP A 214 -3.74 -1.51 3.29
N TRP A 215 -4.64 -2.11 4.06
CA TRP A 215 -4.90 -3.56 4.03
C TRP A 215 -5.43 -4.02 2.66
N LEU A 216 -6.41 -3.33 2.09
CA LEU A 216 -6.95 -3.62 0.75
C LEU A 216 -5.87 -3.50 -0.34
N GLU A 217 -5.00 -2.50 -0.24
CA GLU A 217 -3.89 -2.28 -1.18
C GLU A 217 -2.82 -3.37 -1.05
N CYS A 218 -2.47 -3.77 0.17
CA CYS A 218 -1.53 -4.88 0.41
C CYS A 218 -2.06 -6.21 -0.15
N ASN A 219 -3.35 -6.52 0.08
CA ASN A 219 -3.95 -7.74 -0.45
C ASN A 219 -3.99 -7.77 -1.98
N ALA A 220 -4.21 -6.61 -2.62
CA ALA A 220 -4.13 -6.50 -4.07
C ALA A 220 -2.69 -6.68 -4.58
N ALA A 221 -1.69 -6.15 -3.87
CA ALA A 221 -0.29 -6.25 -4.23
C ALA A 221 0.23 -7.69 -4.23
N GLU A 222 -0.26 -8.56 -3.33
CA GLU A 222 0.10 -9.97 -3.28
C GLU A 222 -0.47 -10.78 -4.46
N LYS A 223 -1.62 -10.37 -5.00
CA LYS A 223 -2.27 -10.99 -6.17
C LYS A 223 -1.73 -10.47 -7.50
N PHE A 224 -1.02 -9.36 -7.47
CA PHE A 224 -0.61 -8.65 -8.68
C PHE A 224 0.62 -9.33 -9.31
N GLU A 225 0.42 -9.99 -10.46
CA GLU A 225 1.50 -10.56 -11.27
C GLU A 225 2.21 -9.49 -12.13
N ASP A 226 3.53 -9.40 -12.02
CA ASP A 226 4.35 -8.36 -12.66
C ASP A 226 4.80 -8.69 -14.10
N ASN A 227 4.10 -9.60 -14.78
CA ASN A 227 4.60 -10.21 -16.02
C ASN A 227 4.30 -9.38 -17.28
N LEU A 228 4.60 -8.08 -17.27
CA LEU A 228 4.51 -7.22 -18.46
C LEU A 228 5.90 -6.72 -18.85
N HIS A 229 6.43 -7.27 -19.94
CA HIS A 229 7.64 -6.76 -20.58
C HIS A 229 7.27 -5.58 -21.47
N PHE A 230 7.62 -4.38 -21.04
CA PHE A 230 7.69 -3.22 -21.93
C PHE A 230 9.03 -3.25 -22.66
N SER A 231 9.08 -2.72 -23.87
CA SER A 231 10.35 -2.55 -24.59
C SER A 231 11.30 -1.70 -23.75
N ASP A 232 12.59 -2.03 -23.74
CA ASP A 232 13.66 -1.22 -23.12
C ASP A 232 13.83 0.19 -23.77
N SER A 233 12.98 0.51 -24.74
CA SER A 233 12.92 1.81 -25.43
C SER A 233 12.36 2.89 -24.51
N THR A 234 13.11 3.96 -24.33
CA THR A 234 12.78 5.10 -23.46
C THR A 234 11.87 6.15 -24.11
N VAL A 235 11.37 5.88 -25.32
CA VAL A 235 10.61 6.84 -26.13
C VAL A 235 9.15 6.44 -26.18
N GLY A 236 8.26 7.36 -25.78
CA GLY A 236 6.82 7.18 -25.91
C GLY A 236 6.39 7.22 -27.38
N TRP A 237 5.40 6.39 -27.73
CA TRP A 237 4.80 6.30 -29.07
C TRP A 237 5.82 6.07 -30.20
N GLU A 238 6.68 5.07 -30.03
CA GLU A 238 7.78 4.78 -30.95
C GLU A 238 7.31 4.53 -32.39
N ASN A 239 6.16 3.87 -32.59
CA ASN A 239 5.66 3.55 -33.93
C ASN A 239 5.14 4.81 -34.63
N THR A 240 4.46 5.69 -33.89
CA THR A 240 4.00 6.99 -34.35
C THR A 240 5.19 7.87 -34.69
N LEU A 241 6.21 7.93 -33.83
CA LEU A 241 7.45 8.67 -34.11
C LEU A 241 8.13 8.15 -35.39
N HIS A 242 8.29 6.83 -35.51
CA HIS A 242 8.91 6.22 -36.68
C HIS A 242 8.15 6.55 -37.97
N GLN A 243 6.82 6.50 -37.94
CA GLN A 243 5.99 6.86 -39.09
C GLN A 243 6.08 8.35 -39.43
N LEU A 244 6.29 9.22 -38.44
CA LEU A 244 6.47 10.66 -38.66
C LEU A 244 7.85 11.04 -39.17
N SER A 245 8.90 10.37 -38.70
CA SER A 245 10.29 10.61 -39.14
C SER A 245 10.55 10.04 -40.53
N SER A 246 9.96 8.90 -40.85
CA SER A 246 10.31 8.11 -42.03
C SER A 246 9.26 8.20 -43.16
N LYS A 247 8.46 9.28 -43.20
CA LYS A 247 7.36 9.47 -44.18
C LYS A 247 7.78 9.24 -45.64
N GLU A 248 9.03 9.58 -45.98
CA GLU A 248 9.56 9.47 -47.34
C GLU A 248 10.12 8.06 -47.66
N THR A 249 10.42 7.25 -46.64
CA THR A 249 11.07 5.93 -46.80
C THR A 249 10.10 4.77 -46.69
N ILE A 250 8.90 4.99 -46.12
CA ILE A 250 7.90 3.94 -45.91
C ILE A 250 7.11 3.72 -47.21
N VAL A 251 7.37 2.60 -47.90
CA VAL A 251 6.72 2.21 -49.17
C VAL A 251 5.23 1.88 -48.99
N PHE A 252 4.84 1.39 -47.82
CA PHE A 252 3.44 1.14 -47.44
C PHE A 252 3.10 1.97 -46.21
N GLY A 253 2.70 3.22 -46.43
CA GLY A 253 2.22 4.09 -45.36
C GLY A 253 0.95 3.53 -44.70
N SER A 254 0.67 3.98 -43.48
CA SER A 254 -0.63 3.71 -42.86
C SER A 254 -1.76 4.21 -43.75
N SER A 255 -2.81 3.41 -43.91
CA SER A 255 -3.99 3.78 -44.71
C SER A 255 -4.75 4.98 -44.13
N ARG A 256 -4.50 5.33 -42.86
CA ARG A 256 -5.11 6.46 -42.17
C ARG A 256 -4.09 7.56 -41.87
N GLU A 257 -4.59 8.80 -41.89
CA GLU A 257 -3.81 9.95 -41.48
C GLU A 257 -3.65 9.95 -39.94
N ILE A 258 -2.41 9.90 -39.46
CA ILE A 258 -2.05 9.95 -38.03
C ILE A 258 -1.70 11.39 -37.59
N VAL A 259 -1.57 11.61 -36.29
CA VAL A 259 -1.14 12.89 -35.70
C VAL A 259 0.16 13.41 -36.31
N THR A 260 0.34 14.73 -36.38
CA THR A 260 1.59 15.36 -36.85
C THR A 260 2.57 15.69 -35.73
N ASP A 261 2.07 15.82 -34.50
CA ASP A 261 2.82 16.24 -33.32
C ASP A 261 2.81 15.11 -32.27
N LEU A 262 3.83 15.04 -31.41
CA LEU A 262 4.01 13.97 -30.40
C LEU A 262 3.74 14.39 -28.95
N HIS A 263 3.15 15.56 -28.71
CA HIS A 263 2.76 15.94 -27.35
C HIS A 263 1.45 15.23 -26.93
N PRO A 264 1.19 15.03 -25.63
CA PRO A 264 0.05 14.24 -25.13
C PRO A 264 -1.32 14.67 -25.70
N ASP A 265 -1.52 15.98 -25.89
CA ASP A 265 -2.79 16.51 -26.41
C ASP A 265 -2.94 16.43 -27.93
N ALA A 266 -1.93 15.94 -28.67
CA ALA A 266 -1.95 15.95 -30.14
C ALA A 266 -3.12 15.15 -30.73
N PRO A 267 -3.43 13.93 -30.24
CA PRO A 267 -4.54 13.15 -30.76
C PRO A 267 -5.88 13.87 -30.61
N VAL A 268 -6.08 14.54 -29.47
CA VAL A 268 -7.31 15.29 -29.15
C VAL A 268 -7.39 16.57 -29.95
N ARG A 269 -6.31 17.37 -29.98
CA ARG A 269 -6.28 18.68 -30.64
C ARG A 269 -6.44 18.57 -32.14
N GLN A 270 -5.83 17.55 -32.75
CA GLN A 270 -5.85 17.35 -34.19
C GLN A 270 -7.03 16.49 -34.66
N GLY A 271 -7.70 15.78 -33.74
CA GLY A 271 -8.74 14.80 -34.09
C GLY A 271 -8.21 13.62 -34.90
N LYS A 272 -6.92 13.29 -34.77
CA LYS A 272 -6.23 12.23 -35.51
C LYS A 272 -5.72 11.15 -34.54
N PRO A 273 -5.75 9.87 -34.90
CA PRO A 273 -5.27 8.80 -34.03
C PRO A 273 -3.75 8.69 -34.05
N LEU A 274 -3.22 8.04 -33.01
CA LEU A 274 -1.85 7.51 -32.99
C LEU A 274 -1.74 6.25 -33.88
N HIS A 275 -0.54 5.69 -34.00
CA HIS A 275 -0.35 4.37 -34.59
C HIS A 275 -1.11 3.29 -33.78
N ASP A 276 -1.67 2.26 -34.43
CA ASP A 276 -2.49 1.24 -33.76
C ASP A 276 -1.77 0.49 -32.64
N LEU A 277 -0.49 0.17 -32.85
CA LEU A 277 0.35 -0.47 -31.83
C LEU A 277 0.53 0.43 -30.62
N ASP A 278 0.79 1.72 -30.81
CA ASP A 278 0.96 2.67 -29.71
C ASP A 278 -0.35 2.89 -28.94
N ILE A 279 -1.51 2.83 -29.61
CA ILE A 279 -2.82 2.89 -28.96
C ILE A 279 -3.02 1.70 -28.03
N GLU A 280 -2.63 0.50 -28.48
CA GLU A 280 -2.75 -0.72 -27.68
C GLU A 280 -1.76 -0.74 -26.51
N ASP A 281 -0.52 -0.31 -26.75
CA ASP A 281 0.51 -0.20 -25.70
C ASP A 281 0.14 0.86 -24.65
N ASP A 282 -0.42 2.00 -25.06
CA ASP A 282 -0.92 3.02 -24.13
C ASP A 282 -2.08 2.49 -23.28
N LYS A 283 -2.97 1.66 -23.85
CA LYS A 283 -4.03 1.00 -23.07
C LYS A 283 -3.47 0.06 -22.01
N ARG A 284 -2.47 -0.76 -22.37
CA ARG A 284 -1.81 -1.70 -21.45
C ARG A 284 -1.06 -0.96 -20.35
N LEU A 285 -0.36 0.12 -20.70
CA LEU A 285 0.32 0.98 -19.75
C LEU A 285 -0.68 1.61 -18.77
N CYS A 286 -1.76 2.22 -19.25
CA CYS A 286 -2.77 2.83 -18.39
C CYS A 286 -3.37 1.82 -17.41
N HIS A 287 -3.68 0.61 -17.87
CA HIS A 287 -4.14 -0.48 -17.02
C HIS A 287 -3.11 -0.86 -15.94
N ARG A 288 -1.83 -1.01 -16.34
CA ARG A 288 -0.74 -1.36 -15.43
C ARG A 288 -0.50 -0.29 -14.36
N VAL A 289 -0.55 0.99 -14.76
CA VAL A 289 -0.40 2.14 -13.87
C VAL A 289 -1.53 2.17 -12.85
N PHE A 290 -2.78 2.01 -13.30
CA PHE A 290 -3.93 1.94 -12.40
C PHE A 290 -3.81 0.77 -11.41
N ASN A 291 -3.40 -0.41 -11.87
CA ASN A 291 -3.21 -1.55 -10.97
C ASN A 291 -2.06 -1.32 -9.98
N GLY A 292 -0.99 -0.63 -10.39
CA GLY A 292 0.08 -0.20 -9.49
C GLY A 292 -0.44 0.72 -8.38
N ILE A 293 -1.31 1.68 -8.73
CA ILE A 293 -1.99 2.56 -7.77
C ILE A 293 -2.90 1.76 -6.83
N ARG A 294 -3.68 0.81 -7.37
CA ARG A 294 -4.55 -0.08 -6.58
C ARG A 294 -3.79 -0.96 -5.59
N CYS A 295 -2.51 -1.21 -5.84
CA CYS A 295 -1.59 -1.95 -4.97
C CYS A 295 -0.84 -1.05 -3.96
N GLY A 296 -1.15 0.25 -3.90
CA GLY A 296 -0.42 1.21 -3.06
C GLY A 296 0.99 1.54 -3.55
N LYS A 297 1.35 1.15 -4.79
CA LYS A 297 2.69 1.33 -5.40
C LYS A 297 2.71 2.49 -6.39
N LEU A 298 2.28 3.68 -5.96
CA LEU A 298 2.24 4.87 -6.81
C LEU A 298 3.61 5.20 -7.40
N SER A 299 4.66 5.16 -6.58
CA SER A 299 6.03 5.48 -6.98
C SER A 299 6.53 4.59 -8.12
N ASP A 300 6.23 3.29 -8.05
CA ASP A 300 6.60 2.34 -9.10
C ASP A 300 5.78 2.57 -10.37
N ALA A 301 4.49 2.91 -10.22
CA ALA A 301 3.65 3.29 -11.35
C ALA A 301 4.14 4.58 -12.06
N GLN A 302 4.62 5.57 -11.30
CA GLN A 302 5.24 6.78 -11.85
C GLN A 302 6.58 6.49 -12.53
N LYS A 303 7.43 5.66 -11.92
CA LYS A 303 8.68 5.19 -12.54
C LYS A 303 8.41 4.49 -13.87
N LEU A 304 7.39 3.63 -13.90
CA LEU A 304 6.96 2.94 -15.13
C LEU A 304 6.53 3.94 -16.21
N CYS A 305 5.72 4.95 -15.87
CA CYS A 305 5.37 6.02 -16.81
C CYS A 305 6.60 6.71 -17.40
N VAL A 306 7.61 7.02 -16.56
CA VAL A 306 8.86 7.65 -17.02
C VAL A 306 9.67 6.71 -17.91
N GLN A 307 9.78 5.43 -17.55
CA GLN A 307 10.49 4.41 -18.33
C GLN A 307 9.87 4.24 -19.72
N CYS A 308 8.54 4.28 -19.84
CA CYS A 308 7.83 4.23 -21.12
C CYS A 308 7.80 5.57 -21.87
N GLY A 309 8.59 6.58 -21.46
CA GLY A 309 8.65 7.88 -22.13
C GLY A 309 7.43 8.79 -21.89
N HIS A 310 6.56 8.46 -20.93
CA HIS A 310 5.37 9.22 -20.54
C HIS A 310 5.57 9.98 -19.22
N GLY A 311 6.68 10.71 -19.09
CA GLY A 311 6.99 11.51 -17.89
C GLY A 311 5.91 12.55 -17.55
N TRP A 312 5.18 13.05 -18.55
CA TRP A 312 4.02 13.93 -18.36
C TRP A 312 2.90 13.26 -17.54
N ARG A 313 2.68 11.96 -17.73
CA ARG A 313 1.67 11.19 -16.99
C ARG A 313 2.09 10.98 -15.54
N ALA A 314 3.38 10.74 -15.30
CA ALA A 314 3.93 10.70 -13.94
C ALA A 314 3.74 12.03 -13.21
N ALA A 315 4.02 13.16 -13.89
CA ALA A 315 3.83 14.50 -13.35
C ALA A 315 2.35 14.83 -13.07
N MET A 316 1.41 14.37 -13.91
CA MET A 316 -0.03 14.51 -13.64
C MET A 316 -0.44 13.83 -12.33
N LEU A 317 0.17 12.68 -12.01
CA LEU A 317 -0.09 11.92 -10.78
C LEU A 317 0.57 12.53 -9.53
N ASP A 318 1.41 13.56 -9.64
CA ASP A 318 2.02 14.23 -8.47
C ASP A 318 1.17 15.37 -7.92
N GLY A 319 0.18 15.87 -8.67
CA GLY A 319 -0.50 17.11 -8.34
C GLY A 319 -1.42 17.06 -7.11
N TRP A 320 -1.71 15.87 -6.57
CA TRP A 320 -2.49 15.68 -5.35
C TRP A 320 -1.67 15.84 -4.06
N LYS A 321 -0.34 15.84 -4.14
CA LYS A 321 0.54 15.91 -2.98
C LYS A 321 0.30 17.20 -2.18
N LEU A 322 0.14 17.05 -0.86
CA LEU A 322 -0.14 18.13 0.07
C LEU A 322 1.02 19.12 0.13
N HIS A 323 0.73 20.41 0.07
CA HIS A 323 1.75 21.44 0.13
C HIS A 323 2.35 21.54 1.55
N HIS A 324 3.68 21.56 1.61
CA HIS A 324 4.44 21.78 2.84
C HIS A 324 5.65 22.66 2.55
N ASP A 325 5.71 23.82 3.19
CA ASP A 325 6.82 24.76 3.09
C ASP A 325 7.41 25.00 4.49
N PRO A 326 8.50 24.29 4.86
CA PRO A 326 9.16 24.46 6.15
C PRO A 326 9.64 25.89 6.42
N SER A 327 9.88 26.70 5.38
CA SER A 327 10.40 28.07 5.54
C SER A 327 9.35 29.08 6.02
N LYS A 328 8.07 28.78 5.82
CA LYS A 328 6.94 29.66 6.16
C LYS A 328 6.27 29.29 7.48
N ILE A 329 6.67 28.18 8.10
CA ILE A 329 6.07 27.68 9.33
C ILE A 329 6.81 28.31 10.52
N PRO A 330 6.12 29.01 11.44
CA PRO A 330 6.76 29.58 12.62
C PRO A 330 7.30 28.44 13.51
N PRO A 331 8.43 28.64 14.22
CA PRO A 331 9.03 27.59 15.06
C PRO A 331 8.10 26.98 16.12
N SER A 332 7.06 27.71 16.53
CA SER A 332 6.03 27.25 17.48
C SER A 332 5.03 26.25 16.90
N GLU A 333 4.91 26.16 15.57
CA GLU A 333 4.01 25.23 14.86
C GLU A 333 4.76 24.00 14.31
N ASN A 334 6.08 23.91 14.52
CA ASN A 334 6.86 22.73 14.18
C ASN A 334 6.56 21.59 15.16
N VAL A 335 5.54 20.80 14.81
CA VAL A 335 5.12 19.60 15.54
C VAL A 335 6.24 18.53 15.61
N ASP A 336 7.29 18.66 14.79
CA ASP A 336 8.42 17.72 14.73
C ASP A 336 9.64 18.09 15.61
N SER A 337 9.60 19.24 16.31
CA SER A 337 10.70 19.61 17.23
C SER A 337 10.49 19.04 18.64
N THR A 338 10.63 17.72 18.79
CA THR A 338 11.02 17.17 20.10
C THR A 338 12.52 17.47 20.31
N PRO A 339 12.94 18.16 21.38
CA PRO A 339 14.33 18.61 21.57
C PRO A 339 15.35 17.51 21.93
N ASP A 340 14.94 16.26 22.05
CA ASP A 340 15.76 15.20 22.64
C ASP A 340 15.51 13.86 21.93
N ASP A 341 16.12 13.69 20.76
CA ASP A 341 16.58 12.39 20.28
C ASP A 341 17.36 12.58 18.98
N MET A 342 18.61 12.12 19.02
CA MET A 342 19.58 11.92 17.94
C MET A 342 19.05 12.20 16.53
N VAL A 343 19.50 13.32 15.98
CA VAL A 343 19.43 13.68 14.57
C VAL A 343 19.92 12.49 13.74
N VAL A 344 18.98 11.73 13.18
CA VAL A 344 19.25 10.89 12.01
C VAL A 344 19.40 11.87 10.86
N GLU A 345 20.63 12.05 10.40
CA GLU A 345 21.06 13.03 9.38
C GLU A 345 20.43 12.87 7.97
N ASN A 346 19.34 12.14 7.79
CA ASN A 346 18.84 11.77 6.45
C ASN A 346 17.33 11.97 6.23
N THR A 347 16.68 12.91 6.90
CA THR A 347 15.34 13.37 6.50
C THR A 347 15.42 14.85 6.18
N ASP A 348 15.26 15.16 4.90
CA ASP A 348 15.25 16.51 4.36
C ASP A 348 13.94 17.24 4.73
N SER A 349 13.60 17.25 6.01
CA SER A 349 12.50 17.96 6.68
C SER A 349 12.50 19.48 6.45
N ARG A 350 13.41 19.96 5.61
CA ARG A 350 13.58 21.34 5.15
C ARG A 350 13.27 21.53 3.66
N LYS A 351 12.91 20.47 2.92
CA LYS A 351 12.55 20.57 1.51
C LYS A 351 11.09 21.01 1.35
N LEU A 352 10.88 21.91 0.39
CA LEU A 352 9.56 22.28 -0.10
C LEU A 352 8.95 21.05 -0.80
N GLU A 353 7.74 20.66 -0.39
CA GLU A 353 7.07 19.47 -0.89
C GLU A 353 5.63 19.79 -1.34
N GLY A 354 5.15 18.96 -2.27
CA GLY A 354 3.77 18.98 -2.75
C GLY A 354 3.43 20.12 -3.70
N ASN A 355 2.14 20.28 -3.95
CA ASN A 355 1.61 21.24 -4.91
C ASN A 355 0.91 22.38 -4.20
N GLU A 356 1.48 23.59 -4.23
CA GLU A 356 0.83 24.78 -3.69
C GLU A 356 -0.57 24.94 -4.30
N ASN A 357 -0.75 24.71 -5.60
CA ASN A 357 -2.04 24.85 -6.29
C ASN A 357 -2.80 23.50 -6.42
N ARG A 358 -2.82 22.68 -5.36
CA ARG A 358 -3.52 21.38 -5.31
C ARG A 358 -4.99 21.48 -5.68
N ASP A 359 -5.67 22.52 -5.21
CA ASP A 359 -7.09 22.79 -5.48
C ASP A 359 -7.37 23.05 -6.97
N LEU A 360 -6.48 23.79 -7.63
CA LEU A 360 -6.54 23.98 -9.07
C LEU A 360 -6.30 22.67 -9.81
N TRP A 361 -5.31 21.88 -9.37
CA TRP A 361 -5.07 20.54 -9.92
C TRP A 361 -6.30 19.65 -9.76
N LYS A 362 -6.92 19.57 -8.56
CA LYS A 362 -8.14 18.79 -8.33
C LYS A 362 -9.26 19.22 -9.27
N ARG A 363 -9.49 20.52 -9.42
CA ARG A 363 -10.51 21.06 -10.34
C ARG A 363 -10.24 20.67 -11.80
N MET A 364 -8.98 20.74 -12.24
CA MET A 364 -8.60 20.35 -13.59
C MET A 364 -8.66 18.84 -13.81
N ALA A 365 -8.25 18.05 -12.81
CA ALA A 365 -8.36 16.59 -12.78
C ALA A 365 -9.83 16.15 -12.89
N PHE A 366 -10.75 16.80 -12.17
CA PHE A 366 -12.19 16.57 -12.30
C PHE A 366 -12.66 16.76 -13.75
N LYS A 367 -12.36 17.92 -14.35
CA LYS A 367 -12.72 18.21 -15.75
C LYS A 367 -12.09 17.25 -16.74
N TYR A 368 -10.86 16.82 -16.49
CA TYR A 368 -10.15 15.84 -17.30
C TYR A 368 -10.87 14.49 -17.28
N CYS A 369 -11.29 14.02 -16.10
CA CYS A 369 -12.04 12.78 -15.93
C CYS A 369 -13.40 12.81 -16.64
N GLU A 370 -14.06 13.97 -16.75
CA GLU A 370 -15.33 14.12 -17.48
C GLU A 370 -15.19 14.01 -19.00
N GLN A 371 -13.99 14.17 -19.55
CA GLN A 371 -13.78 14.06 -20.98
C GLN A 371 -14.05 12.63 -21.46
N ILE A 372 -14.50 12.47 -22.71
CA ILE A 372 -14.82 11.15 -23.26
C ILE A 372 -13.55 10.42 -23.73
N TRP A 373 -12.59 11.15 -24.29
CA TRP A 373 -11.42 10.63 -25.00
C TRP A 373 -10.37 9.89 -24.15
N PRO A 374 -10.10 10.20 -22.86
CA PRO A 374 -9.06 9.49 -22.13
C PRO A 374 -9.44 8.04 -21.84
N ASN A 375 -8.45 7.19 -21.63
CA ASN A 375 -8.66 5.80 -21.25
C ASN A 375 -9.39 5.70 -19.90
N LYS A 376 -10.30 4.73 -19.72
CA LYS A 376 -10.98 4.49 -18.44
C LYS A 376 -10.02 4.28 -17.26
N TYR A 377 -8.90 3.60 -17.48
CA TYR A 377 -7.89 3.36 -16.42
C TYR A 377 -7.09 4.61 -16.09
N GLU A 378 -6.80 5.45 -17.09
CA GLU A 378 -6.14 6.75 -16.88
C GLU A 378 -7.07 7.71 -16.11
N LYS A 379 -8.35 7.76 -16.48
CA LYS A 379 -9.37 8.49 -15.71
C LYS A 379 -9.43 7.99 -14.29
N ALA A 380 -9.50 6.69 -14.07
CA ALA A 380 -9.57 6.12 -12.73
C ALA A 380 -8.32 6.41 -11.89
N ALA A 381 -7.13 6.35 -12.50
CA ALA A 381 -5.86 6.67 -11.87
C ALA A 381 -5.79 8.13 -11.37
N ILE A 382 -6.37 9.07 -12.10
CA ILE A 382 -6.46 10.48 -11.67
C ILE A 382 -7.64 10.67 -10.70
N ALA A 383 -8.78 10.05 -11.01
CA ALA A 383 -10.03 10.17 -10.27
C ALA A 383 -9.89 9.76 -8.80
N ILE A 384 -9.11 8.72 -8.52
CA ILE A 384 -8.90 8.26 -7.13
C ILE A 384 -8.16 9.30 -6.27
N TYR A 385 -7.28 10.11 -6.86
CA TYR A 385 -6.51 11.13 -6.15
C TYR A 385 -7.19 12.51 -6.15
N CYS A 386 -8.14 12.75 -7.05
CA CYS A 386 -8.99 13.96 -6.96
C CYS A 386 -10.31 13.72 -6.22
N GLY A 387 -10.64 12.48 -5.85
CA GLY A 387 -11.86 12.12 -5.12
C GLY A 387 -13.12 12.03 -5.99
N TYR A 388 -12.97 11.58 -7.24
CA TYR A 388 -14.10 11.43 -8.17
C TYR A 388 -14.56 9.97 -8.31
N LEU A 389 -15.47 9.53 -7.45
CA LEU A 389 -15.91 8.14 -7.35
C LEU A 389 -16.45 7.57 -8.67
N LYS A 390 -17.33 8.33 -9.36
CA LYS A 390 -18.02 7.89 -10.59
C LYS A 390 -17.06 7.37 -11.67
N ASN A 391 -15.85 7.91 -11.73
CA ASN A 391 -14.85 7.56 -12.72
C ASN A 391 -13.89 6.44 -12.28
N VAL A 392 -13.92 6.07 -11.00
CA VAL A 392 -13.19 4.92 -10.45
C VAL A 392 -14.03 3.64 -10.56
N LEU A 393 -15.34 3.71 -10.28
CA LEU A 393 -16.23 2.54 -10.28
C LEU A 393 -16.16 1.66 -11.57
N PRO A 394 -16.05 2.20 -12.79
CA PRO A 394 -16.02 1.40 -14.03
C PRO A 394 -14.79 0.49 -14.21
N VAL A 395 -13.78 0.63 -13.35
CA VAL A 395 -12.58 -0.22 -13.35
C VAL A 395 -12.49 -1.13 -12.14
N CYS A 396 -13.43 -1.05 -11.20
CA CYS A 396 -13.54 -1.93 -10.04
C CYS A 396 -14.13 -3.29 -10.48
N ASN A 397 -13.46 -4.39 -10.13
CA ASN A 397 -13.86 -5.73 -10.58
C ASN A 397 -14.48 -6.58 -9.47
N ASP A 398 -14.05 -6.39 -8.23
CA ASP A 398 -14.51 -7.16 -7.08
C ASP A 398 -14.98 -6.25 -5.94
N TRP A 399 -15.62 -6.86 -4.93
CA TRP A 399 -16.12 -6.13 -3.77
C TRP A 399 -15.03 -5.32 -3.05
N ASN A 400 -13.79 -5.82 -3.01
CA ASN A 400 -12.66 -5.14 -2.39
C ASN A 400 -12.28 -3.86 -3.14
N ASP A 401 -12.30 -3.89 -4.47
CA ASP A 401 -12.05 -2.73 -5.32
C ASP A 401 -13.11 -1.64 -5.13
N TYR A 402 -14.38 -2.06 -5.02
CA TYR A 402 -15.46 -1.12 -4.72
C TYR A 402 -15.27 -0.50 -3.34
N LEU A 403 -15.07 -1.31 -2.30
CA LEU A 403 -14.81 -0.80 -0.94
C LEU A 403 -13.62 0.16 -0.93
N TRP A 404 -12.49 -0.22 -1.53
CA TRP A 404 -11.30 0.62 -1.65
C TRP A 404 -11.63 1.97 -2.29
N ALA A 405 -12.37 1.99 -3.41
CA ALA A 405 -12.74 3.23 -4.09
C ALA A 405 -13.62 4.15 -3.22
N TYR A 406 -14.64 3.59 -2.55
CA TYR A 406 -15.51 4.36 -1.65
C TYR A 406 -14.74 4.93 -0.45
N LEU A 407 -13.89 4.12 0.20
CA LEU A 407 -13.13 4.57 1.36
C LEU A 407 -12.09 5.64 1.00
N LYS A 408 -11.39 5.48 -0.14
CA LYS A 408 -10.45 6.49 -0.66
C LYS A 408 -11.12 7.84 -0.88
N VAL A 409 -12.31 7.84 -1.50
CA VAL A 409 -13.08 9.08 -1.74
C VAL A 409 -13.62 9.66 -0.44
N MET A 410 -14.07 8.82 0.50
CA MET A 410 -14.51 9.27 1.83
C MET A 410 -13.40 10.01 2.58
N ILE A 411 -12.18 9.45 2.60
CA ILE A 411 -11.02 10.11 3.21
C ILE A 411 -10.64 11.38 2.45
N ASP A 412 -10.61 11.37 1.12
CA ASP A 412 -10.25 12.56 0.33
C ASP A 412 -11.18 13.75 0.65
N ILE A 413 -12.50 13.52 0.70
CA ILE A 413 -13.48 14.56 1.06
C ILE A 413 -13.28 15.03 2.50
N ARG A 414 -13.01 14.11 3.44
CA ARG A 414 -12.80 14.45 4.87
C ARG A 414 -11.53 15.29 5.08
N VAL A 415 -10.45 14.94 4.39
CA VAL A 415 -9.17 15.67 4.40
C VAL A 415 -9.32 17.02 3.73
N GLU A 416 -9.97 17.09 2.56
CA GLU A 416 -10.20 18.36 1.85
C GLU A 416 -11.06 19.32 2.68
N SER A 417 -12.08 18.80 3.38
CA SER A 417 -12.91 19.61 4.30
C SER A 417 -12.06 20.20 5.43
N GLU A 418 -11.23 19.37 6.07
CA GLU A 418 -10.35 19.83 7.15
C GLU A 418 -9.35 20.88 6.67
N ILE A 419 -8.73 20.66 5.51
CA ILE A 419 -7.76 21.61 4.94
C ILE A 419 -8.42 22.97 4.69
N ARG A 420 -9.64 22.99 4.13
CA ARG A 420 -10.35 24.23 3.85
C ARG A 420 -10.80 24.98 5.10
N ASP A 421 -11.05 24.27 6.20
CA ASP A 421 -11.45 24.86 7.48
C ASP A 421 -10.25 25.37 8.29
N CYS A 422 -9.11 24.68 8.21
CA CYS A 422 -7.97 24.87 9.11
C CYS A 422 -6.79 25.62 8.47
N VAL A 423 -6.60 25.53 7.15
CA VAL A 423 -5.47 26.15 6.47
C VAL A 423 -5.85 27.54 5.98
N GLN A 424 -5.10 28.55 6.39
CA GLN A 424 -5.34 29.95 6.08
C GLN A 424 -4.94 30.28 4.64
N ARG A 425 -5.73 29.82 3.67
CA ARG A 425 -5.52 30.07 2.25
C ARG A 425 -6.86 30.22 1.54
N LYS A 426 -6.89 31.07 0.51
CA LYS A 426 -8.04 31.18 -0.38
C LYS A 426 -7.98 30.07 -1.44
N TYR A 427 -8.78 29.04 -1.23
CA TYR A 427 -8.93 27.93 -2.18
C TYR A 427 -9.90 28.27 -3.31
N CYS A 428 -9.65 27.71 -4.49
CA CYS A 428 -10.60 27.64 -5.59
C CYS A 428 -11.76 26.71 -5.21
N ASP A 429 -12.97 27.08 -5.64
CA ASP A 429 -14.15 26.25 -5.46
C ASP A 429 -14.03 24.97 -6.31
N LEU A 430 -14.33 23.84 -5.65
CA LEU A 430 -14.49 22.55 -6.31
C LEU A 430 -15.93 22.40 -6.81
N PRO A 431 -16.18 21.58 -7.85
CA PRO A 431 -17.53 21.32 -8.34
C PRO A 431 -18.47 20.78 -7.25
N ASP A 432 -19.75 21.12 -7.27
CA ASP A 432 -20.74 20.63 -6.29
C ASP A 432 -20.79 19.09 -6.26
N SER A 433 -20.66 18.47 -7.43
CA SER A 433 -20.60 17.01 -7.60
C SER A 433 -19.45 16.34 -6.83
N TYR A 434 -18.41 17.07 -6.44
CA TYR A 434 -17.35 16.55 -5.57
C TYR A 434 -17.89 16.33 -4.14
N TRP A 435 -18.57 17.34 -3.60
CA TRP A 435 -19.09 17.35 -2.24
C TRP A 435 -20.32 16.47 -2.05
N ASP A 436 -21.17 16.37 -3.08
CA ASP A 436 -22.39 15.55 -3.08
C ASP A 436 -22.13 14.05 -2.89
N GLN A 437 -20.89 13.60 -3.12
CA GLN A 437 -20.46 12.20 -2.93
C GLN A 437 -20.15 11.85 -1.47
N ARG A 438 -20.28 12.79 -0.53
CA ARG A 438 -20.02 12.54 0.89
C ARG A 438 -20.94 11.43 1.40
N MET A 439 -20.34 10.35 1.89
CA MET A 439 -21.04 9.22 2.47
C MET A 439 -20.39 8.83 3.80
N SER A 440 -21.20 8.39 4.75
CA SER A 440 -20.73 7.74 5.98
C SER A 440 -20.32 6.29 5.71
N LEU A 441 -19.51 5.73 6.60
CA LEU A 441 -19.08 4.34 6.50
C LEU A 441 -20.26 3.35 6.44
N ASN A 442 -21.30 3.60 7.24
CA ASN A 442 -22.53 2.80 7.23
C ASN A 442 -23.28 2.88 5.89
N GLU A 443 -23.36 4.07 5.29
CA GLU A 443 -23.97 4.26 3.97
C GLU A 443 -23.15 3.58 2.87
N ILE A 444 -21.82 3.59 2.96
CA ILE A 444 -20.94 2.87 2.04
C ILE A 444 -21.24 1.37 2.11
N PHE A 445 -21.27 0.79 3.30
CA PHE A 445 -21.58 -0.63 3.49
C PHE A 445 -23.01 -0.99 3.05
N ALA A 446 -23.99 -0.13 3.34
CA ALA A 446 -25.37 -0.30 2.86
C ALA A 446 -25.44 -0.25 1.33
N THR A 447 -24.66 0.64 0.70
CA THR A 447 -24.60 0.77 -0.76
C THR A 447 -23.95 -0.46 -1.38
N LEU A 448 -22.85 -0.95 -0.81
CA LEU A 448 -22.15 -2.15 -1.30
C LEU A 448 -23.00 -3.42 -1.16
N THR A 449 -23.80 -3.53 -0.11
CA THR A 449 -24.72 -4.67 0.10
C THR A 449 -25.97 -4.57 -0.79
N ALA A 450 -26.48 -3.36 -1.03
CA ALA A 450 -27.62 -3.13 -1.91
C ALA A 450 -27.25 -3.24 -3.40
N SER A 451 -26.02 -2.88 -3.78
CA SER A 451 -25.51 -2.98 -5.15
C SER A 451 -25.20 -4.43 -5.50
N ASN A 452 -26.24 -5.23 -5.73
CA ASN A 452 -26.14 -6.57 -6.30
C ASN A 452 -25.82 -6.48 -7.81
N ASN A 453 -24.73 -5.80 -8.16
CA ASN A 453 -24.27 -5.62 -9.53
C ASN A 453 -23.90 -6.99 -10.10
N LYS A 454 -24.43 -7.34 -11.28
CA LYS A 454 -24.12 -8.60 -11.98
C LYS A 454 -22.63 -8.79 -12.30
N ASP A 455 -21.84 -7.71 -12.23
CA ASP A 455 -20.38 -7.70 -12.41
C ASP A 455 -19.60 -7.88 -11.10
N MET A 456 -20.26 -7.78 -9.93
CA MET A 456 -19.69 -8.33 -8.70
C MET A 456 -19.71 -9.84 -8.85
N LYS A 457 -18.61 -10.43 -9.35
CA LYS A 457 -18.31 -11.83 -9.05
C LYS A 457 -18.17 -11.89 -7.54
N SER A 458 -19.27 -12.11 -6.85
CA SER A 458 -19.21 -12.53 -5.47
C SER A 458 -18.53 -13.91 -5.50
N PRO A 459 -17.32 -14.13 -4.94
CA PRO A 459 -16.94 -15.46 -4.52
C PRO A 459 -18.14 -16.11 -3.84
N SER A 460 -18.48 -17.32 -4.27
CA SER A 460 -19.68 -18.08 -3.89
C SER A 460 -19.81 -18.41 -2.40
N TYR A 461 -18.99 -17.78 -1.54
CA TYR A 461 -18.90 -17.89 -0.09
C TYR A 461 -19.02 -16.53 0.65
N LEU A 462 -19.35 -15.44 -0.06
CA LEU A 462 -19.28 -14.06 0.45
C LEU A 462 -20.34 -13.62 1.48
N ASP A 463 -21.43 -14.36 1.65
CA ASP A 463 -22.47 -13.97 2.61
C ASP A 463 -21.95 -13.92 4.07
N ASN A 464 -20.94 -14.72 4.41
CA ASN A 464 -20.35 -14.73 5.75
C ASN A 464 -19.14 -13.78 5.91
N SER A 465 -18.29 -13.63 4.89
CA SER A 465 -17.05 -12.85 5.01
C SER A 465 -17.30 -11.34 4.96
N SER A 466 -18.21 -10.86 4.10
CA SER A 466 -18.61 -9.44 4.07
C SER A 466 -19.32 -9.03 5.35
N ALA A 467 -20.22 -9.86 5.88
CA ALA A 467 -20.89 -9.63 7.15
C ALA A 467 -19.94 -9.69 8.36
N THR A 468 -18.84 -10.45 8.26
CA THR A 468 -17.80 -10.52 9.29
C THR A 468 -16.90 -9.29 9.23
N LEU A 469 -16.47 -8.87 8.04
CA LEU A 469 -15.72 -7.62 7.83
C LEU A 469 -16.52 -6.41 8.31
N MET A 470 -17.83 -6.35 8.02
CA MET A 470 -18.74 -5.30 8.48
C MET A 470 -19.00 -5.30 10.00
N LYS A 471 -18.62 -6.36 10.72
CA LYS A 471 -18.65 -6.41 12.19
C LYS A 471 -17.29 -6.08 12.83
N ILE A 472 -16.21 -6.25 12.06
CA ILE A 472 -14.83 -5.98 12.50
C ILE A 472 -14.51 -4.49 12.31
N ILE A 473 -14.87 -3.96 11.14
CA ILE A 473 -14.85 -2.53 10.78
C ILE A 473 -16.10 -1.90 11.38
#